data_AF-A0A7S0W3T1-F1
#
_entry.id   AF-A0A7S0W3T1-F1
#
_cell.length_a   1.000
_cell.length_b   1.000
_cell.length_c   1.000
_cell.angle_alpha   90.00
_cell.angle_beta   90.00
_cell.angle_gamma   90.00
#
_symmetry.space_group_name_H-M   'P 1'
#
loop_
_entity.id
_entity.type
_entity.pdbx_description
1 polymer ?
#
loop_
_entity_poly.entity_id
_entity_poly.type
_entity_poly.pdbx_seq_one_letter_code
_entity_poly.pdbx_strand_id
1 'polypeptide(L)'
;TYSKHADELWVSLFEKAYMKLHGGYDFPGSQSSVDLHALCGWIPESFRLEADKSREGDPTPDEFWRRMKMAHERGTALFTVGTKDLSEAEEERTGLAGRHAYAVLEVAEAQGTRLVKLKNPWANMRWKGDFNPSDDKNWTPELRKELKYDAEAEQETDDGIFWISWEAIR
;
A
#
# COMPACT_ATOMS: atom_id res chain seq x y z
N THR A 1 3.47 11.28 12.87
CA THR A 1 3.97 9.90 12.67
C THR A 1 5.05 9.60 13.70
N TYR A 2 5.04 8.43 14.34
CA TYR A 2 6.04 8.06 15.35
C TYR A 2 6.45 6.59 15.20
N SER A 3 7.69 6.27 15.57
CA SER A 3 8.16 4.88 15.63
C SER A 3 7.60 4.18 16.86
N LYS A 4 7.38 2.86 16.78
CA LYS A 4 7.06 2.04 17.97
C LYS A 4 8.27 1.93 18.92
N HIS A 5 9.47 2.26 18.45
CA HIS A 5 10.70 2.31 19.25
C HIS A 5 10.90 3.71 19.83
N ALA A 6 10.94 3.82 21.16
CA ALA A 6 10.99 5.11 21.87
C ALA A 6 12.29 5.88 21.64
N ASP A 7 13.36 5.20 21.24
CA ASP A 7 14.68 5.74 20.92
C ASP A 7 14.82 6.19 19.46
N GLU A 8 13.83 5.92 18.61
CA GLU A 8 13.83 6.34 17.20
C GLU A 8 13.09 7.66 16.99
N LEU A 9 13.85 8.76 16.87
CA LEU A 9 13.30 10.09 16.62
C LEU A 9 13.33 10.54 15.17
N TRP A 10 14.02 9.80 14.29
CA TRP A 10 14.29 10.24 12.93
C TRP A 10 13.00 10.52 12.13
N VAL A 11 11.97 9.70 12.28
CA VAL A 11 10.67 9.87 11.60
C VAL A 11 10.00 11.17 12.02
N SER A 12 9.94 11.43 13.32
CA SER A 12 9.29 12.63 13.86
C SER A 12 10.08 13.90 13.53
N LEU A 13 11.42 13.83 13.53
CA LEU A 13 12.27 14.95 13.09
C LEU A 13 12.11 15.24 11.60
N PHE A 14 11.99 14.18 10.79
CA PHE A 14 11.77 14.30 9.35
C PHE A 14 10.40 14.92 9.04
N GLU A 15 9.33 14.43 9.67
CA GLU A 15 7.99 15.00 9.58
C GLU A 15 7.98 16.47 10.02
N LYS A 16 8.67 16.82 11.12
CA LYS A 16 8.79 18.20 11.58
C LYS A 16 9.47 19.11 10.55
N ALA A 17 10.54 18.64 9.91
CA ALA A 17 11.22 19.39 8.87
C ALA A 17 10.32 19.59 7.64
N TYR A 18 9.60 18.54 7.25
CA TYR A 18 8.64 18.59 6.15
C TYR A 18 7.50 19.59 6.44
N MET A 19 6.86 19.48 7.61
CA MET A 19 5.80 20.41 8.05
C MET A 19 6.29 21.85 8.15
N LYS A 20 7.54 22.08 8.57
CA LYS A 20 8.13 23.42 8.59
C LYS A 20 8.21 24.04 7.18
N LEU A 21 8.50 23.26 6.15
CA LEU A 21 8.48 23.71 4.75
C LEU A 21 7.06 24.02 4.26
N HIS A 22 6.07 23.30 4.77
CA HIS A 22 4.67 23.40 4.35
C HIS A 22 3.80 24.34 5.22
N GLY A 23 4.42 25.19 6.05
CA GLY A 23 3.72 26.23 6.82
C GLY A 23 3.27 25.83 8.22
N GLY A 24 3.63 24.63 8.69
CA GLY A 24 3.32 24.12 10.03
C GLY A 24 2.54 22.81 10.00
N TYR A 25 2.05 22.38 11.17
CA TYR A 25 1.27 21.16 11.33
C TYR A 25 -0.24 21.33 11.04
N ASP A 26 -0.70 22.56 10.81
CA ASP A 26 -2.04 22.85 10.29
C ASP A 26 -2.09 22.56 8.79
N PHE A 27 -1.83 21.30 8.45
CA PHE A 27 -1.67 20.82 7.08
C PHE A 27 -2.93 20.03 6.67
N PRO A 28 -3.65 20.44 5.60
CA PRO A 28 -4.93 19.85 5.24
C PRO A 28 -4.82 18.44 4.63
N GLY A 29 -3.60 17.90 4.52
CA GLY A 29 -3.28 16.68 3.81
C GLY A 29 -2.79 16.94 2.38
N SER A 30 -2.26 15.88 1.77
CA SER A 30 -1.61 15.89 0.45
C SER A 30 -1.91 14.61 -0.29
N GLN A 31 -1.58 14.60 -1.59
CA GLN A 31 -1.44 13.36 -2.34
C GLN A 31 -0.04 12.83 -2.12
N SER A 32 0.08 11.53 -1.85
CA SER A 32 1.35 10.85 -1.61
C SER A 32 2.38 11.05 -2.73
N SER A 33 1.93 11.22 -3.97
CA SER A 33 2.80 11.49 -5.12
C SER A 33 3.53 12.83 -5.03
N VAL A 34 2.87 13.88 -4.50
CA VAL A 34 3.49 15.19 -4.28
C VAL A 34 4.52 15.10 -3.17
N ASP A 35 4.21 14.36 -2.10
CA ASP A 35 5.13 14.16 -0.99
C ASP A 35 6.35 13.38 -1.45
N LEU A 36 6.16 12.25 -2.13
CA LEU A 36 7.27 11.47 -2.69
C LEU A 36 8.15 12.30 -3.62
N HIS A 37 7.56 13.13 -4.48
CA HIS A 37 8.33 14.04 -5.31
C HIS A 37 9.21 14.99 -4.49
N ALA A 38 8.67 15.58 -3.42
CA ALA A 38 9.45 16.45 -2.53
C ALA A 38 10.56 15.69 -1.78
N LEU A 39 10.35 14.40 -1.48
CA LEU A 39 11.31 13.58 -0.73
C LEU A 39 12.43 12.97 -1.59
N CYS A 40 12.14 12.51 -2.81
CA CYS A 40 13.10 11.80 -3.64
C CYS A 40 13.39 12.47 -5.00
N GLY A 41 12.63 13.49 -5.39
CA GLY A 41 12.76 14.16 -6.68
C GLY A 41 12.27 13.33 -7.87
N TRP A 42 11.70 12.14 -7.65
CA TRP A 42 11.19 11.30 -8.74
C TRP A 42 9.92 11.90 -9.34
N ILE A 43 9.71 11.67 -10.63
CA ILE A 43 8.57 12.26 -11.36
C ILE A 43 7.30 11.48 -10.98
N PRO A 44 6.28 12.14 -10.42
CA PRO A 44 5.05 11.47 -10.02
C PRO A 44 4.22 11.06 -11.24
N GLU A 45 3.63 9.87 -11.16
CA GLU A 45 2.63 9.38 -12.10
C GLU A 45 1.47 8.76 -11.30
N SER A 46 0.24 9.02 -11.73
CA SER A 46 -0.96 8.53 -11.05
C SER A 46 -1.79 7.70 -12.01
N PHE A 47 -2.09 6.47 -11.62
CA PHE A 47 -2.96 5.56 -12.34
C PHE A 47 -4.27 5.38 -11.58
N ARG A 48 -5.41 5.53 -12.26
CA ARG A 48 -6.72 5.23 -11.66
C ARG A 48 -7.09 3.79 -12.00
N LEU A 49 -7.31 3.00 -10.95
CA LEU A 49 -7.58 1.57 -11.08
C LEU A 49 -9.02 1.29 -11.55
N GLU A 50 -9.96 2.21 -11.28
CA GLU A 50 -11.35 2.10 -11.68
C GLU A 50 -11.47 2.17 -13.22
N ALA A 51 -11.89 1.07 -13.85
CA ALA A 51 -11.96 0.92 -15.32
C ALA A 51 -12.74 2.06 -16.02
N ASP A 52 -13.86 2.48 -15.42
CA ASP A 52 -14.72 3.56 -15.94
C ASP A 52 -14.08 4.95 -15.89
N LYS A 53 -12.95 5.09 -15.18
CA LYS A 53 -12.23 6.36 -15.03
C LYS A 53 -10.86 6.38 -15.70
N SER A 54 -10.53 5.34 -16.46
CA SER A 54 -9.35 5.32 -17.33
C SER A 54 -9.49 6.38 -18.43
N ARG A 55 -8.39 7.09 -18.71
CA ARG A 55 -8.32 8.08 -19.79
C ARG A 55 -7.89 7.38 -21.08
N GLU A 56 -8.25 7.98 -22.21
CA GLU A 56 -7.77 7.50 -23.51
C GLU A 56 -6.22 7.55 -23.53
N GLY A 57 -5.59 6.39 -23.70
CA GLY A 57 -4.14 6.22 -23.66
C GLY A 57 -3.57 5.72 -22.32
N ASP A 58 -4.39 5.54 -21.28
CA ASP A 58 -3.93 4.90 -20.04
C ASP A 58 -3.63 3.41 -20.28
N PRO A 59 -2.60 2.85 -19.62
CA PRO A 59 -2.29 1.43 -19.74
C PRO A 59 -3.45 0.58 -19.21
N THR A 60 -3.67 -0.57 -19.83
CA THR A 60 -4.60 -1.57 -19.28
C THR A 60 -4.14 -2.04 -17.90
N PRO A 61 -5.03 -2.55 -17.03
CA PRO A 61 -4.62 -3.07 -15.72
C PRO A 61 -3.51 -4.12 -15.78
N ASP A 62 -3.47 -4.94 -16.83
CA ASP A 62 -2.42 -5.95 -17.07
C ASP A 62 -1.09 -5.32 -17.52
N GLU A 63 -1.14 -4.29 -18.34
CA GLU A 63 0.06 -3.50 -18.71
C GLU A 63 0.64 -2.78 -17.51
N PHE A 64 -0.22 -2.16 -16.70
CA PHE A 64 0.18 -1.48 -15.49
C PHE A 64 0.77 -2.48 -14.48
N TRP A 65 0.16 -3.65 -14.29
CA TRP A 65 0.72 -4.72 -13.46
C TRP A 65 2.14 -5.09 -13.89
N ARG A 66 2.36 -5.39 -15.18
CA ARG A 66 3.69 -5.74 -15.71
C ARG A 66 4.70 -4.63 -15.47
N ARG A 67 4.30 -3.37 -15.71
CA ARG A 67 5.15 -2.21 -15.47
C ARG A 67 5.51 -2.06 -13.99
N MET A 68 4.52 -2.21 -13.11
CA MET A 68 4.69 -2.12 -11.66
C MET A 68 5.64 -3.22 -11.15
N LYS A 69 5.41 -4.48 -11.53
CA LYS A 69 6.28 -5.63 -11.18
C LYS A 69 7.72 -5.41 -11.63
N MET A 70 7.93 -5.06 -12.90
CA MET A 70 9.29 -4.81 -13.43
C MET A 70 9.99 -3.65 -12.71
N ALA A 71 9.28 -2.56 -12.43
CA ALA A 71 9.88 -1.40 -11.78
C ALA A 71 10.14 -1.64 -10.28
N HIS A 72 9.31 -2.43 -9.61
CA HIS A 72 9.54 -2.86 -8.23
C HIS A 72 10.78 -3.77 -8.14
N GLU A 73 10.88 -4.80 -8.99
CA GLU A 73 12.03 -5.72 -9.03
C GLU A 73 13.36 -5.00 -9.33
N ARG A 74 13.33 -3.94 -10.14
CA ARG A 74 14.51 -3.13 -10.49
C ARG A 74 14.79 -2.00 -9.49
N GLY A 75 13.88 -1.72 -8.55
CA GLY A 75 13.99 -0.59 -7.63
C GLY A 75 13.93 0.78 -8.32
N THR A 76 13.26 0.89 -9.48
CA THR A 76 13.21 2.13 -10.27
C THR A 76 11.97 2.98 -10.01
N ALA A 77 11.03 2.52 -9.19
CA ALA A 77 9.83 3.25 -8.82
C ALA A 77 9.37 2.92 -7.38
N LEU A 78 8.74 3.90 -6.74
CA LEU A 78 8.03 3.76 -5.47
C LEU A 78 6.54 3.83 -5.77
N PHE A 79 5.75 3.03 -5.04
CA PHE A 79 4.32 2.97 -5.27
C PHE A 79 3.56 3.23 -3.97
N THR A 80 2.45 3.93 -4.11
CA THR A 80 1.47 4.13 -3.05
C THR A 80 0.09 3.87 -3.59
N VAL A 81 -0.76 3.25 -2.79
CA VAL A 81 -2.17 3.03 -3.11
C VAL A 81 -3.00 3.98 -2.25
N GLY A 82 -3.86 4.77 -2.89
CA GLY A 82 -4.77 5.67 -2.21
C GLY A 82 -6.20 5.13 -2.26
N THR A 83 -6.92 5.21 -1.15
CA THR A 83 -8.37 4.94 -1.10
C THR A 83 -9.16 6.24 -1.31
N LYS A 84 -10.34 6.09 -1.91
CA LYS A 84 -11.35 7.16 -1.96
C LYS A 84 -12.02 7.30 -0.59
N ASP A 85 -13.03 8.16 -0.54
CA ASP A 85 -13.93 8.22 0.60
C ASP A 85 -14.67 6.89 0.75
N LEU A 86 -14.55 6.26 1.92
CA LEU A 86 -15.22 5.02 2.28
C LEU A 86 -16.20 5.31 3.41
N SER A 87 -17.38 4.72 3.37
CA SER A 87 -18.29 4.73 4.52
C SER A 87 -17.74 3.87 5.66
N GLU A 88 -18.14 4.16 6.90
CA GLU A 88 -17.73 3.36 8.07
C GLU A 88 -18.02 1.86 7.88
N ALA A 89 -19.15 1.52 7.25
CA ALA A 89 -19.51 0.14 6.94
C ALA A 89 -18.57 -0.50 5.91
N GLU A 90 -18.07 0.26 4.93
CA GLU A 90 -17.07 -0.22 3.97
C GLU A 90 -15.70 -0.39 4.61
N GLU A 91 -15.30 0.54 5.48
CA GLU A 91 -14.05 0.42 6.24
C GLU A 91 -14.08 -0.79 7.16
N GLU A 92 -15.19 -1.01 7.87
CA GLU A 92 -15.34 -2.17 8.75
C GLU A 92 -15.34 -3.48 7.96
N ARG A 93 -16.02 -3.51 6.81
CA ARG A 93 -16.10 -4.71 5.95
C ARG A 93 -14.78 -5.06 5.29
N THR A 94 -14.05 -4.07 4.78
CA THR A 94 -12.82 -4.29 4.01
C THR A 94 -11.56 -4.28 4.88
N GLY A 95 -11.60 -3.57 6.01
CA GLY A 95 -10.43 -3.25 6.82
C GLY A 95 -9.55 -2.14 6.24
N LEU A 96 -9.95 -1.50 5.13
CA LEU A 96 -9.28 -0.34 4.57
C LEU A 96 -9.85 0.95 5.16
N ALA A 97 -9.01 1.94 5.40
CA ALA A 97 -9.42 3.28 5.80
C ALA A 97 -9.68 4.12 4.56
N GLY A 98 -10.70 4.98 4.60
CA GLY A 98 -11.04 5.94 3.57
C GLY A 98 -10.11 7.14 3.56
N ARG A 99 -9.95 7.76 2.39
CA ARG A 99 -9.05 8.91 2.14
C ARG A 99 -7.64 8.68 2.70
N HIS A 100 -7.15 7.45 2.54
CA HIS A 100 -5.91 7.01 3.17
C HIS A 100 -4.89 6.53 2.14
N ALA A 101 -3.61 6.69 2.47
CA ALA A 101 -2.51 6.27 1.61
C ALA A 101 -1.75 5.09 2.24
N TYR A 102 -1.55 4.06 1.44
CA TYR A 102 -0.81 2.85 1.79
C TYR A 102 0.50 2.81 1.01
N ALA A 103 1.59 2.45 1.66
CA ALA A 103 2.84 2.18 0.96
C ALA A 103 2.83 0.77 0.38
N VAL A 104 3.27 0.61 -0.86
CA VAL A 104 3.50 -0.71 -1.45
C VAL A 104 4.88 -1.19 -1.04
N LEU A 105 4.93 -2.29 -0.31
CA LEU A 105 6.16 -2.93 0.14
C LEU A 105 6.65 -3.99 -0.84
N GLU A 106 5.72 -4.71 -1.46
CA GLU A 106 6.05 -5.82 -2.35
C GLU A 106 5.02 -5.97 -3.47
N VAL A 107 5.49 -6.38 -4.64
CA VAL A 107 4.66 -6.72 -5.80
C VAL A 107 5.09 -8.10 -6.27
N ALA A 108 4.22 -9.10 -6.10
CA ALA A 108 4.55 -10.49 -6.35
C ALA A 108 3.54 -11.17 -7.27
N GLU A 109 4.04 -12.09 -8.10
CA GLU A 109 3.22 -12.97 -8.93
C GLU A 109 3.72 -14.39 -8.72
N ALA A 110 2.88 -15.24 -8.13
CA ALA A 110 3.22 -16.60 -7.73
C ALA A 110 2.01 -17.50 -7.95
N GLN A 111 2.22 -18.71 -8.48
CA GLN A 111 1.14 -19.66 -8.80
C GLN A 111 -0.01 -19.08 -9.66
N GLY A 112 0.28 -18.08 -10.51
CA GLY A 112 -0.72 -17.37 -11.32
C GLY A 112 -1.58 -16.36 -10.54
N THR A 113 -1.29 -16.15 -9.26
CA THR A 113 -1.92 -15.14 -8.41
C THR A 113 -1.04 -13.89 -8.33
N ARG A 114 -1.66 -12.72 -8.50
CA ARG A 114 -1.01 -11.41 -8.42
C ARG A 114 -1.34 -10.76 -7.09
N LEU A 115 -0.31 -10.48 -6.30
CA LEU A 115 -0.45 -9.98 -4.93
C LEU A 115 0.39 -8.72 -4.72
N VAL A 116 -0.16 -7.80 -3.94
CA VAL A 116 0.54 -6.58 -3.52
C VAL A 116 0.56 -6.56 -2.00
N LYS A 117 1.76 -6.38 -1.43
CA LYS A 117 1.94 -6.21 0.01
C LYS A 117 1.87 -4.72 0.33
N LEU A 118 0.88 -4.34 1.13
CA LEU A 118 0.63 -2.96 1.52
C LEU A 118 0.98 -2.73 2.99
N LYS A 119 1.35 -1.50 3.32
CA LYS A 119 1.55 -1.01 4.68
C LYS A 119 0.58 0.12 4.96
N ASN A 120 -0.24 -0.05 6.00
CA ASN A 120 -0.95 1.03 6.66
C ASN A 120 0.04 1.82 7.54
N PRO A 121 0.24 3.13 7.32
CA PRO A 121 1.10 3.97 8.17
C PRO A 121 0.67 4.04 9.64
N TRP A 122 -0.62 3.80 9.95
CA TRP A 122 -1.10 3.74 11.35
C TRP A 122 -0.68 2.48 12.08
N ALA A 123 -0.04 1.53 11.37
CA ALA A 123 0.49 0.29 11.91
C ALA A 123 -0.55 -0.55 12.67
N ASN A 124 -1.80 -0.48 12.20
CA ASN A 124 -2.98 -1.24 12.59
C ASN A 124 -3.92 -1.32 11.37
N MET A 125 -5.06 -2.02 11.49
CA MET A 125 -6.12 -2.12 10.47
C MET A 125 -5.62 -2.72 9.15
N ARG A 126 -5.85 -4.03 9.01
CA ARG A 126 -5.48 -4.83 7.84
C ARG A 126 -6.69 -5.16 6.97
N TRP A 127 -6.40 -5.45 5.71
CA TRP A 127 -7.33 -6.05 4.77
C TRP A 127 -7.99 -7.32 5.34
N LYS A 128 -9.32 -7.38 5.25
CA LYS A 128 -10.16 -8.48 5.76
C LYS A 128 -10.67 -9.43 4.67
N GLY A 129 -10.43 -9.11 3.39
CA GLY A 129 -10.86 -9.96 2.27
C GLY A 129 -9.89 -11.10 1.98
N ASP A 130 -9.90 -11.60 0.75
CA ASP A 130 -9.02 -12.70 0.31
C ASP A 130 -7.54 -12.37 0.59
N PHE A 131 -6.77 -13.38 0.99
CA PHE A 131 -5.36 -13.28 1.41
C PHE A 131 -5.13 -12.56 2.75
N ASN A 132 -6.16 -12.40 3.58
CA ASN A 132 -5.95 -12.05 4.99
C ASN A 132 -5.24 -13.20 5.76
N PRO A 133 -4.64 -12.94 6.94
CA PRO A 133 -3.87 -13.96 7.66
C PRO A 133 -4.62 -15.22 8.06
N SER A 134 -5.96 -15.16 8.19
CA SER A 134 -6.82 -16.30 8.53
C SER A 134 -7.43 -17.01 7.31
N ASP A 135 -7.03 -16.62 6.10
CA ASP A 135 -7.55 -17.19 4.85
C ASP A 135 -6.75 -18.41 4.41
N ASP A 136 -7.13 -19.59 4.92
CA ASP A 136 -6.51 -20.85 4.50
C ASP A 136 -6.94 -21.33 3.10
N LYS A 137 -7.96 -20.71 2.50
CA LYS A 137 -8.48 -21.12 1.20
C LYS A 137 -7.65 -20.57 0.06
N ASN A 138 -7.35 -19.26 0.08
CA ASN A 138 -6.57 -18.63 -0.98
C ASN A 138 -5.05 -18.75 -0.71
N TRP A 139 -4.61 -18.82 0.56
CA TRP A 139 -3.21 -19.09 0.89
C TRP A 139 -2.87 -20.58 0.80
N THR A 140 -2.64 -21.09 -0.41
CA THR A 140 -2.20 -22.47 -0.62
C THR A 140 -0.77 -22.71 -0.08
N PRO A 141 -0.42 -23.95 0.31
CA PRO A 141 0.93 -24.27 0.81
C PRO A 141 2.05 -23.88 -0.16
N GLU A 142 1.82 -24.05 -1.46
CA GLU A 142 2.78 -23.70 -2.52
C GLU A 142 2.98 -22.18 -2.59
N LEU A 143 1.89 -21.42 -2.54
CA LEU A 143 1.93 -19.96 -2.57
C LEU A 143 2.62 -19.39 -1.33
N ARG A 144 2.29 -19.93 -0.14
CA ARG A 144 2.96 -19.54 1.12
C ARG A 144 4.46 -19.79 1.05
N LYS A 145 4.86 -20.95 0.52
CA LYS A 145 6.27 -21.32 0.37
C LYS A 145 7.01 -20.39 -0.60
N GLU A 146 6.41 -20.06 -1.73
CA GLU A 146 7.02 -19.20 -2.76
C GLU A 146 7.21 -17.76 -2.27
N LEU A 147 6.21 -17.21 -1.58
CA LEU A 147 6.26 -15.87 -1.00
C LEU A 147 6.94 -15.80 0.37
N LYS A 148 7.39 -16.94 0.91
CA LYS A 148 7.91 -17.06 2.29
C LYS A 148 6.93 -16.45 3.30
N TYR A 149 5.63 -16.67 3.09
CA TYR A 149 4.56 -16.13 3.91
C TYR A 149 4.35 -17.01 5.14
N ASP A 150 4.52 -16.42 6.32
CA ASP A 150 4.27 -17.04 7.61
C ASP A 150 2.92 -16.57 8.15
N ALA A 151 1.88 -17.38 7.93
CA ALA A 151 0.51 -17.04 8.33
C ALA A 151 0.36 -16.96 9.86
N GLU A 152 1.11 -17.78 10.60
CA GLU A 152 1.02 -17.82 12.07
C GLU A 152 1.57 -16.53 12.66
N ALA A 153 2.77 -16.13 12.22
CA ALA A 153 3.38 -14.87 12.65
C ALA A 153 2.51 -13.64 12.29
N GLU A 154 1.88 -13.66 11.12
CA GLU A 154 1.00 -12.57 10.66
C GLU A 154 -0.32 -12.52 11.46
N GLN A 155 -0.80 -13.63 12.02
CA GLN A 155 -1.97 -13.63 12.91
C GLN A 155 -1.67 -13.10 14.32
N GLU A 156 -0.44 -13.29 14.82
CA GLU A 156 -0.08 -12.91 16.20
C GLU A 156 0.06 -11.39 16.39
N THR A 157 0.56 -10.69 15.39
CA THR A 157 0.86 -9.25 15.50
C THR A 157 0.19 -8.48 14.38
N ASP A 158 -0.68 -7.52 14.72
CA ASP A 158 -1.14 -6.50 13.76
C ASP A 158 -0.16 -5.33 13.72
N ASP A 159 0.64 -5.29 12.66
CA ASP A 159 1.49 -4.17 12.33
C ASP A 159 0.95 -3.33 11.15
N GLY A 160 -0.27 -3.59 10.67
CA GLY A 160 -0.86 -2.91 9.51
C GLY A 160 -0.23 -3.28 8.17
N ILE A 161 0.63 -4.31 8.10
CA ILE A 161 1.11 -4.90 6.85
C ILE A 161 0.16 -6.02 6.43
N PHE A 162 -0.20 -6.07 5.15
CA PHE A 162 -1.08 -7.13 4.65
C PHE A 162 -0.90 -7.33 3.14
N TRP A 163 -1.27 -8.51 2.66
CA TRP A 163 -1.39 -8.81 1.24
C TRP A 163 -2.82 -8.59 0.78
N ILE A 164 -2.97 -8.17 -0.47
CA ILE A 164 -4.25 -8.06 -1.17
C ILE A 164 -4.03 -8.46 -2.64
N SER A 165 -5.03 -9.10 -3.26
CA SER A 165 -4.96 -9.45 -4.67
C SER A 165 -5.04 -8.22 -5.56
N TRP A 166 -4.34 -8.27 -6.70
CA TRP A 166 -4.42 -7.25 -7.72
C TRP A 166 -5.87 -7.04 -8.20
N GLU A 167 -6.63 -8.13 -8.25
CA GLU A 167 -8.03 -8.14 -8.65
C GLU A 167 -8.96 -7.49 -7.62
N ALA A 168 -8.59 -7.46 -6.34
CA ALA A 168 -9.33 -6.76 -5.28
C ALA A 168 -8.90 -5.30 -5.10
N ILE A 169 -7.67 -4.95 -5.49
CA ILE A 169 -7.19 -3.56 -5.52
C ILE A 169 -7.91 -2.74 -6.61
N ARG A 170 -8.22 -3.37 -7.74
CA ARG A 170 -8.79 -2.69 -8.92
C ARG A 170 -10.26 -2.31 -8.79
#